data_AF-A0A7C9NRH7-F1
#
_entry.id   AF-A0A7C9NRH7-F1
#
_cell.length_a   1.000
_cell.length_b   1.000
_cell.length_c   1.000
_cell.angle_alpha   90.00
_cell.angle_beta   90.00
_cell.angle_gamma   90.00
#
_symmetry.space_group_name_H-M   'P 1'
#
loop_
_entity.id
_entity.type
_entity.pdbx_description
1 polymer ?
#
loop_
_entity_poly.entity_id
_entity_poly.type
_entity_poly.pdbx_seq_one_letter_code
_entity_poly.pdbx_strand_id
1 'polypeptide(L)' 'MNVAVVFHSALGSTKQLAQAVAAGAAAQPGVDAIQIEIVGADIIEGRYVGQRVAQVSKKFAA' A
#
# COMPACT_ATOMS: atom_id res chain seq x y z
N MET A 1 -2.97 12.39 9.42
CA MET A 1 -3.33 12.20 7.99
C MET A 1 -2.80 10.85 7.57
N ASN A 2 -3.62 10.01 6.94
CA ASN A 2 -3.25 8.62 6.68
C ASN A 2 -3.02 8.43 5.18
N VAL A 3 -1.89 7.81 4.81
CA VAL A 3 -1.49 7.59 3.41
C VAL A 3 -1.20 6.12 3.20
N ALA A 4 -1.85 5.52 2.21
CA ALA A 4 -1.57 4.15 1.79
C ALA A 4 -0.93 4.16 0.40
N VAL A 5 0.29 3.60 0.29
CA VAL A 5 0.96 3.36 -0.99
C VAL A 5 0.60 1.94 -1.44
N VAL A 6 -0.36 1.84 -2.36
CA VAL A 6 -0.82 0.56 -2.93
C VAL A 6 -0.11 0.32 -4.25
N PHE A 7 0.55 -0.85 -4.40
CA PHE A 7 1.35 -1.13 -5.59
C PHE A 7 1.38 -2.62 -5.93
N HIS A 8 1.73 -2.94 -7.17
CA HIS A 8 2.13 -4.29 -7.61
C HIS A 8 3.57 -4.22 -8.14
N SER A 9 4.36 -5.28 -7.92
CA SER A 9 5.75 -5.32 -8.37
C SER A 9 6.14 -6.73 -8.79
N ALA A 10 6.40 -6.93 -10.10
CA ALA A 10 6.84 -8.22 -10.62
C ALA A 10 8.31 -8.54 -10.28
N LEU A 11 9.21 -7.57 -10.47
CA LEU A 11 10.67 -7.75 -10.34
C LEU A 11 11.34 -6.88 -9.27
N GLY A 12 10.56 -6.05 -8.56
CA GLY A 12 11.05 -5.29 -7.39
C GLY A 12 11.25 -3.80 -7.62
N SER A 13 11.37 -3.32 -8.86
CA SER A 13 11.59 -1.88 -9.12
C SER A 13 10.43 -1.01 -8.60
N THR A 14 9.18 -1.44 -8.82
CA THR A 14 8.01 -0.72 -8.29
C THR A 14 7.95 -0.79 -6.76
N LYS A 15 8.40 -1.88 -6.15
CA LYS A 15 8.50 -2.02 -4.70
C LYS A 15 9.51 -1.02 -4.12
N GLN A 16 10.67 -0.88 -4.74
CA GLN A 16 11.67 0.10 -4.34
C GLN A 16 11.12 1.54 -4.45
N LEU A 17 10.38 1.84 -5.52
CA LEU A 17 9.71 3.14 -5.67
C LEU A 17 8.64 3.36 -4.59
N ALA A 18 7.80 2.36 -4.32
CA ALA A 18 6.77 2.43 -3.29
C ALA A 18 7.35 2.68 -1.89
N GLN A 19 8.50 2.06 -1.59
CA GLN A 19 9.25 2.30 -0.35
C GLN A 19 9.72 3.76 -0.26
N ALA A 20 10.27 4.32 -1.34
CA ALA A 20 10.71 5.71 -1.37
C ALA A 20 9.55 6.70 -1.20
N VAL A 21 8.41 6.44 -1.86
CA VAL A 21 7.19 7.26 -1.71
C VAL A 21 6.66 7.21 -0.29
N ALA A 22 6.57 6.02 0.32
CA ALA A 22 6.11 5.86 1.70
C ALA A 22 7.06 6.56 2.69
N ALA A 23 8.38 6.45 2.49
CA ALA A 23 9.36 7.15 3.31
C ALA A 23 9.24 8.67 3.19
N GLY A 24 9.04 9.20 1.98
CA GLY A 24 8.80 10.62 1.76
C GLY A 24 7.52 11.13 2.43
N ALA A 25 6.44 10.35 2.37
CA ALA A 25 5.19 10.67 3.06
C ALA A 25 5.36 10.68 4.59
N ALA A 26 6.00 9.65 5.15
CA ALA A 26 6.25 9.53 6.59
C ALA A 26 7.20 10.60 7.15
N ALA A 27 8.01 11.25 6.31
CA ALA A 27 8.87 12.35 6.74
C ALA A 27 8.09 13.62 7.11
N GLN A 28 6.83 13.75 6.70
CA GLN A 28 5.99 14.90 7.03
C GLN A 28 5.35 14.72 8.42
N PRO A 29 5.41 15.74 9.31
CA PRO A 29 4.78 15.66 10.62
C PRO A 29 3.28 15.37 10.53
N GLY A 30 2.81 14.41 11.34
CA GLY A 30 1.40 14.03 11.41
C GLY A 30 0.90 13.16 10.24
N VAL A 31 1.80 12.63 9.40
CA VAL A 31 1.47 11.64 8.37
C VAL A 31 1.83 10.24 8.85
N ASP A 32 0.84 9.34 8.85
CA ASP A 32 1.06 7.90 9.00
C ASP A 32 0.98 7.24 7.62
N ALA A 33 2.10 6.69 7.17
CA ALA A 33 2.25 6.12 5.84
C ALA A 33 2.50 4.62 5.90
N ILE A 34 1.78 3.87 5.09
CA ILE A 34 1.90 2.43 4.99
C ILE A 34 2.09 1.98 3.55
N GLN A 35 2.49 0.72 3.39
CA GLN A 35 2.66 0.08 2.09
C GLN A 35 1.76 -1.14 2.00
N ILE A 36 1.11 -1.32 0.84
CA ILE A 36 0.25 -2.46 0.54
C ILE A 36 0.64 -3.01 -0.83
N GLU A 37 1.27 -4.18 -0.83
CA GLU A 37 1.61 -4.91 -2.05
C GLU A 37 0.41 -5.76 -2.49
N ILE A 38 -0.01 -5.57 -3.74
CA ILE A 38 -0.99 -6.41 -4.46
C ILE A 38 -0.24 -7.62 -4.98
N VAL A 39 -0.57 -8.78 -4.44
CA VAL A 39 -0.04 -10.08 -4.84
C VAL A 39 -1.07 -10.90 -5.60
N GLY A 40 -0.69 -12.05 -6.15
CA GLY A 40 -1.63 -12.91 -6.91
C GLY A 40 -2.87 -13.31 -6.11
N ALA A 41 -2.76 -13.48 -4.79
CA ALA A 41 -3.91 -13.77 -3.91
C ALA A 41 -4.93 -12.62 -3.82
N ASP A 42 -4.55 -11.40 -4.19
CA ASP A 42 -5.45 -10.24 -4.28
C ASP A 42 -6.17 -10.17 -5.64
N ILE A 43 -5.91 -11.10 -6.57
CA ILE A 43 -6.45 -11.10 -7.93
C ILE A 43 -7.26 -12.39 -8.16
N ILE A 44 -8.56 -12.24 -8.37
CA ILE A 44 -9.48 -13.35 -8.66
C ILE A 44 -10.00 -13.14 -10.08
N GLU A 45 -9.83 -14.14 -10.95
CA GLU A 45 -10.28 -14.09 -12.35
C GLU A 45 -9.79 -12.83 -13.10
N GLY A 46 -8.53 -12.44 -12.85
CA GLY A 46 -7.92 -11.25 -13.47
C GLY A 46 -8.40 -9.91 -12.90
N ARG A 47 -9.22 -9.92 -11.83
CA ARG A 47 -9.71 -8.71 -11.18
C ARG A 47 -9.11 -8.56 -9.78
N TYR A 48 -8.60 -7.37 -9.50
CA TYR A 48 -8.15 -7.01 -8.17
C TYR A 48 -9.34 -6.96 -7.18
N VAL A 49 -9.19 -7.59 -6.02
CA VAL A 49 -10.15 -7.62 -4.93
C VAL A 49 -9.58 -6.89 -3.71
N GLY A 50 -10.15 -5.72 -3.40
CA GLY A 50 -9.61 -4.78 -2.42
C GLY A 50 -9.76 -5.13 -0.94
N GLN A 51 -10.02 -6.38 -0.57
CA GLN A 51 -10.27 -6.77 0.84
C GLN A 51 -9.10 -6.40 1.76
N ARG A 52 -7.85 -6.62 1.33
CA ARG A 52 -6.66 -6.26 2.11
C ARG A 52 -6.50 -4.75 2.28
N VAL A 53 -6.77 -3.96 1.24
CA VAL A 53 -6.78 -2.48 1.35
C VAL A 53 -7.85 -2.02 2.33
N ALA A 54 -9.06 -2.58 2.26
CA ALA A 54 -10.17 -2.25 3.16
C ALA A 54 -9.94 -2.70 4.62
N GLN A 55 -9.21 -3.79 4.86
CA GLN A 55 -8.81 -4.19 6.21
C GLN A 55 -7.81 -3.22 6.80
N VAL A 56 -6.86 -2.78 5.99
CA VAL A 56 -5.80 -1.89 6.46
C VAL A 56 -6.32 -0.46 6.67
N SER A 57 -7.30 0.00 5.90
CA SER A 57 -7.97 1.28 6.17
C SER A 57 -8.67 1.31 7.55
N LYS A 58 -9.01 0.16 8.13
CA LYS A 58 -9.54 0.10 9.50
C LYS A 58 -8.46 0.30 10.57
N LYS A 59 -7.20 -0.07 10.30
CA LYS A 59 -6.09 0.19 11.22
C LYS A 59 -5.84 1.68 11.43
N PHE A 60 -6.14 2.48 10.40
CA PHE A 60 -6.06 3.93 10.43
C PHE A 60 -7.18 4.63 11.20
N ALA A 61 -8.25 3.91 11.56
CA ALA A 61 -9.42 4.44 12.26
C ALA A 61 -9.47 4.05 13.75
N ALA A 62 -8.45 3.34 14.24
CA ALA A 62 -8.32 2.86 15.61
C ALA A 62 -7.32 3.68 16.42
#